data_AF-A0A197JCE5-F1
#
_entry.id   AF-A0A197JCE5-F1
#
_cell.length_a   1.000
_cell.length_b   1.000
_cell.length_c   1.000
_cell.angle_alpha   90.00
_cell.angle_beta   90.00
_cell.angle_gamma   90.00
#
_symmetry.space_group_name_H-M   'P 1'
#
loop_
_entity.id
_entity.type
_entity.pdbx_description
1 polymer ?
#
loop_
_entity_poly.entity_id
_entity_poly.type
_entity_poly.pdbx_seq_one_letter_code
_entity_poly.pdbx_strand_id
1 'polypeptide(L)'
;MASVASTLNIPASTVRSVVNTFCQTSRIAKVPRGGKRISRIEQSHLDWLPENIDEFAGRPVEWLTNQLNEYFQIQPPLARRTVDRAINKLTTYTLKLMRAESERYNDPERIEVRQ
;
A
#
# COMPACT_ATOMS: atom_id res chain seq x y z
N MET A 1 17.94 -3.25 -34.14
CA MET A 1 17.73 -2.14 -33.18
C MET A 1 17.98 -0.77 -33.80
N ALA A 2 19.06 -0.58 -34.57
CA ALA A 2 19.37 0.71 -35.20
C ALA A 2 18.29 1.21 -36.18
N SER A 3 17.72 0.32 -37.03
CA SER A 3 16.63 0.74 -37.93
C SER A 3 15.36 1.13 -37.18
N VAL A 4 14.99 0.40 -36.12
CA VAL A 4 13.83 0.74 -35.28
C VAL A 4 14.03 2.08 -34.56
N ALA A 5 15.25 2.35 -34.09
CA ALA A 5 15.62 3.62 -33.45
C ALA A 5 15.51 4.81 -34.42
N SER A 6 16.00 4.66 -35.66
CA SER A 6 15.87 5.69 -36.70
C SER A 6 14.42 5.89 -37.15
N THR A 7 13.65 4.81 -37.31
CA THR A 7 12.24 4.90 -37.75
C THR A 7 11.37 5.61 -36.71
N LEU A 8 11.62 5.40 -35.42
CA LEU A 8 10.83 6.00 -34.34
C LEU A 8 11.42 7.32 -33.82
N ASN A 9 12.58 7.75 -34.32
CA ASN A 9 13.35 8.89 -33.81
C ASN A 9 13.59 8.82 -32.28
N ILE A 10 13.98 7.63 -31.80
CA ILE A 10 14.26 7.36 -30.38
C ILE A 10 15.73 6.94 -30.26
N PRO A 11 16.46 7.34 -29.20
CA PRO A 11 17.83 6.87 -28.98
C PRO A 11 17.93 5.34 -28.98
N ALA A 12 18.93 4.80 -29.66
CA ALA A 12 19.13 3.35 -29.76
C ALA A 12 19.30 2.68 -28.38
N SER A 13 19.82 3.41 -27.40
CA SER A 13 19.93 2.98 -26.00
C SER A 13 18.56 2.77 -25.33
N THR A 14 17.59 3.63 -25.60
CA THR A 14 16.22 3.51 -25.09
C THR A 14 15.51 2.32 -25.70
N VAL A 15 15.63 2.13 -27.02
CA VAL A 15 15.07 0.94 -27.70
C VAL A 15 15.66 -0.34 -27.10
N ARG A 16 16.98 -0.37 -26.88
CA ARG A 16 17.65 -1.51 -26.23
C ARG A 16 17.14 -1.75 -24.82
N SER A 17 16.99 -0.70 -24.00
CA SER A 17 16.46 -0.83 -22.64
C SER A 17 15.05 -1.41 -22.63
N VAL A 18 14.16 -0.94 -23.50
CA VAL A 18 12.77 -1.42 -23.59
C VAL A 18 12.73 -2.89 -23.99
N VAL A 19 13.47 -3.28 -25.03
CA VAL A 19 13.54 -4.68 -25.48
C VAL A 19 14.09 -5.58 -24.38
N ASN A 20 15.16 -5.18 -23.69
CA ASN A 20 15.74 -5.95 -22.60
C ASN A 20 14.75 -6.13 -21.44
N THR A 21 14.07 -5.05 -21.03
CA THR A 21 13.04 -5.12 -19.97
C THR A 21 11.90 -6.05 -20.39
N PHE A 22 11.48 -6.01 -21.65
CA PHE A 22 10.45 -6.90 -22.17
C PHE A 22 10.92 -8.36 -22.16
N CYS A 23 12.12 -8.67 -22.64
CA CYS A 23 12.66 -10.03 -22.61
C CYS A 23 12.79 -10.60 -21.18
N GLN A 24 13.08 -9.75 -20.18
CA GLN A 24 13.26 -10.19 -18.80
C GLN A 24 11.95 -10.33 -18.02
N THR A 25 10.96 -9.49 -18.30
CA THR A 25 9.76 -9.37 -17.44
C THR A 25 8.46 -9.66 -18.19
N SER A 26 8.51 -9.79 -19.51
CA SER A 26 7.35 -9.84 -20.43
C SER A 26 6.41 -8.63 -20.26
N ARG A 27 6.92 -7.50 -19.74
CA ARG A 27 6.15 -6.28 -19.51
C ARG A 27 6.64 -5.14 -20.40
N ILE A 28 5.68 -4.41 -20.98
CA ILE A 28 5.91 -3.16 -21.74
C ILE A 28 5.55 -1.93 -20.88
N ALA A 29 4.84 -2.14 -19.77
CA ALA A 29 4.40 -1.07 -18.88
C ALA A 29 5.59 -0.36 -18.21
N LYS A 30 5.50 0.98 -18.12
CA LYS A 30 6.49 1.77 -17.36
C LYS A 30 6.43 1.35 -15.90
N VAL A 31 7.59 1.00 -15.33
CA VAL A 31 7.74 0.81 -13.89
C VAL A 31 7.38 2.14 -13.19
N PRO A 32 6.64 2.11 -12.07
CA PRO A 32 6.37 3.33 -11.29
C PRO A 32 7.68 4.06 -11.01
N ARG A 33 7.75 5.33 -11.43
CA ARG A 33 8.91 6.19 -11.20
C ARG A 33 8.66 7.02 -9.95
N GLY A 34 9.55 6.89 -8.98
CA GLY A 34 9.42 7.55 -7.68
C GLY A 34 8.58 6.74 -6.68
N GLY A 35 8.58 7.21 -5.43
CA GLY A 35 8.00 6.51 -4.29
C GLY A 35 9.04 6.25 -3.20
N LYS A 36 8.60 6.24 -1.94
CA LYS A 36 9.46 5.95 -0.79
C LYS A 36 9.72 4.45 -0.74
N ARG A 37 10.98 4.04 -0.95
CA ARG A 37 11.37 2.62 -1.03
C ARG A 37 11.19 1.85 0.28
N ILE A 38 11.21 2.53 1.42
CA ILE A 38 11.19 1.88 2.75
C ILE A 38 10.27 2.67 3.68
N SER A 39 9.16 2.05 4.08
CA SER A 39 8.36 2.52 5.22
C SER A 39 9.18 2.28 6.49
N ARG A 40 9.27 3.29 7.38
CA ARG A 40 9.89 3.08 8.71
C ARG A 40 9.01 2.25 9.64
N ILE A 41 7.72 2.16 9.31
CA ILE A 41 6.82 1.20 9.94
C ILE A 41 6.99 -0.12 9.21
N GLU A 42 7.47 -1.10 9.95
CA GLU A 42 7.56 -2.50 9.56
C GLU A 42 6.20 -3.18 9.73
N GLN A 43 6.05 -4.35 9.11
CA GLN A 43 4.81 -5.11 9.18
C GLN A 43 4.50 -5.56 10.62
N SER A 44 5.52 -5.95 11.39
CA SER A 44 5.41 -6.26 12.83
C SER A 44 4.77 -5.14 13.63
N HIS A 45 5.11 -3.88 13.35
CA HIS A 45 4.50 -2.72 14.00
C HIS A 45 3.03 -2.56 13.59
N LEU A 46 2.68 -2.89 12.34
CA LEU A 46 1.29 -2.82 11.85
C LEU A 46 0.41 -3.91 12.44
N ASP A 47 0.97 -5.10 12.68
CA ASP A 47 0.24 -6.24 13.23
C ASP A 47 0.03 -6.08 14.74
N TRP A 48 0.98 -5.46 15.45
CA TRP A 48 0.84 -5.14 16.88
C TRP A 48 -0.23 -4.08 17.16
N LEU A 49 -0.40 -3.09 16.27
CA LEU A 49 -1.35 -2.00 16.43
C LEU A 49 -2.81 -2.48 16.69
N PRO A 50 -3.45 -3.30 15.85
CA PRO A 50 -4.83 -3.71 16.04
C PRO A 50 -5.04 -4.56 17.31
N GLU A 51 -4.09 -5.42 17.67
CA GLU A 51 -4.16 -6.23 18.89
C GLU A 51 -4.22 -5.36 20.16
N ASN A 52 -3.62 -4.17 20.10
CA ASN A 52 -3.50 -3.26 21.23
C ASN A 52 -4.49 -2.08 21.15
N ILE A 53 -5.03 -1.76 19.96
CA ILE A 53 -5.98 -0.66 19.78
C ILE A 53 -7.26 -0.87 20.59
N ASP A 54 -7.76 -2.11 20.65
CA ASP A 54 -8.99 -2.43 21.41
C ASP A 54 -8.75 -2.33 22.92
N GLU A 55 -7.58 -2.77 23.40
CA GLU A 55 -7.18 -2.64 24.82
C GLU A 55 -7.00 -1.16 25.23
N PHE A 56 -6.67 -0.30 24.28
CA PHE A 56 -6.38 1.12 24.52
C PHE A 56 -7.42 2.08 23.97
N ALA A 57 -8.65 1.61 23.72
CA ALA A 57 -9.77 2.44 23.28
C ALA A 57 -9.96 3.64 24.23
N GLY A 58 -9.92 4.86 23.68
CA GLY A 58 -10.04 6.12 24.44
C GLY A 58 -8.71 6.76 24.87
N ARG A 59 -7.56 6.12 24.67
CA ARG A 59 -6.24 6.70 24.91
C ARG A 59 -5.80 7.58 23.73
N PRO A 60 -4.99 8.64 23.95
CA PRO A 60 -4.47 9.46 22.87
C PRO A 60 -3.43 8.70 22.03
N VAL A 61 -3.39 8.95 20.72
CA VAL A 61 -2.44 8.34 19.76
C VAL A 61 -0.97 8.54 20.16
N GLU A 62 -0.68 9.62 20.88
CA GLU A 62 0.65 9.89 21.42
C GLU A 62 1.10 8.82 22.43
N TRP A 63 0.20 8.39 23.30
CA TRP A 63 0.47 7.34 24.26
C TRP A 63 0.79 6.02 23.55
N LEU A 64 -0.01 5.67 22.54
CA LEU A 64 0.21 4.49 21.71
C LEU A 64 1.55 4.55 20.96
N THR A 65 1.92 5.76 20.50
CA THR A 65 3.21 5.99 19.83
C THR A 65 4.38 5.73 20.78
N ASN A 66 4.27 6.16 22.04
CA ASN A 66 5.31 5.93 23.05
C ASN A 66 5.42 4.44 23.40
N GLN A 67 4.29 3.76 23.63
CA GLN A 67 4.29 2.32 23.90
C GLN A 67 4.88 1.50 22.75
N LEU A 68 4.55 1.85 21.50
CA LEU A 68 5.10 1.17 20.33
C LEU A 68 6.62 1.39 20.21
N ASN A 69 7.09 2.62 20.44
CA ASN A 69 8.53 2.91 20.44
C ASN A 69 9.27 2.21 21.59
N GLU A 70 8.66 2.10 22.76
CA GLU A 70 9.22 1.39 23.93
C GLU A 70 9.28 -0.13 23.69
N TYR A 71 8.17 -0.73 23.24
CA TYR A 71 8.05 -2.17 23.01
C TYR A 71 9.04 -2.68 21.95
N PHE A 72 9.14 -1.96 20.83
CA PHE A 72 10.03 -2.34 19.72
C PHE A 72 11.43 -1.68 19.79
N GLN A 73 11.70 -0.88 20.83
CA GLN A 73 12.98 -0.17 21.02
C GLN A 73 13.45 0.60 19.76
N ILE A 74 12.52 1.26 19.07
CA ILE A 74 12.77 1.81 17.74
C ILE A 74 13.69 3.04 17.80
N GLN A 75 14.81 2.99 17.07
CA GLN A 75 15.72 4.13 16.93
C GLN A 75 15.91 4.55 15.46
N PRO A 76 15.74 5.84 15.13
CA PRO A 76 15.14 6.89 15.96
C PRO A 76 13.65 6.62 16.25
N PRO A 77 13.02 7.23 17.27
CA PRO A 77 11.61 6.98 17.56
C PRO A 77 10.71 7.31 16.36
N LEU A 78 9.60 6.59 16.23
CA LEU A 78 8.56 6.90 15.28
C LEU A 78 7.81 8.16 15.72
N ALA A 79 7.63 9.08 14.78
CA ALA A 79 6.80 10.26 15.01
C ALA A 79 5.32 9.87 15.11
N ARG A 80 4.58 10.54 16.00
CA ARG A 80 3.12 10.38 16.18
C ARG A 80 2.34 10.39 14.86
N ARG A 81 2.66 11.30 13.94
CA ARG A 81 2.01 11.37 12.61
C ARG A 81 2.16 10.09 11.78
N THR A 82 3.26 9.37 11.96
CA THR A 82 3.54 8.12 11.24
C THR A 82 2.63 6.99 11.76
N VAL A 83 2.49 6.90 13.08
CA VAL A 83 1.60 5.96 13.75
C VAL A 83 0.13 6.28 13.45
N ASP A 84 -0.27 7.55 13.56
CA ASP A 84 -1.61 8.02 13.22
C ASP A 84 -1.99 7.68 11.76
N ARG A 85 -1.08 7.86 10.82
CA ARG A 85 -1.29 7.46 9.42
C ARG A 85 -1.44 5.94 9.25
N ALA A 86 -0.71 5.15 10.03
CA ALA A 86 -0.83 3.70 10.01
C ALA A 86 -2.18 3.24 10.57
N ILE A 87 -2.63 3.80 11.69
CA ILE A 87 -3.94 3.53 12.28
C ILE A 87 -5.05 3.93 11.31
N ASN A 88 -4.98 5.11 10.70
CA ASN A 88 -5.96 5.56 9.71
C ASN A 88 -5.99 4.63 8.49
N LYS A 89 -4.84 4.11 8.05
CA LYS A 89 -4.79 3.14 6.95
C LYS A 89 -5.41 1.81 7.34
N LEU A 90 -5.13 1.31 8.54
CA LEU A 90 -5.71 0.08 9.08
C LEU A 90 -7.22 0.22 9.23
N THR A 91 -7.70 1.25 9.94
CA THR A 91 -9.15 1.50 10.14
C THR A 91 -9.90 1.77 8.84
N THR A 92 -9.34 2.54 7.90
CA THR A 92 -9.97 2.72 6.57
C THR A 92 -10.06 1.39 5.82
N TYR A 93 -9.05 0.53 5.96
CA TYR A 93 -9.06 -0.81 5.38
C TYR A 93 -10.10 -1.71 6.06
N THR A 94 -10.17 -1.69 7.40
CA THR A 94 -11.14 -2.45 8.20
C THR A 94 -12.58 -2.00 7.93
N LEU A 95 -12.86 -0.69 7.92
CA LEU A 95 -14.19 -0.15 7.60
C LEU A 95 -14.62 -0.44 6.16
N LYS A 96 -13.67 -0.46 5.22
CA LYS A 96 -13.95 -0.86 3.83
C LYS A 96 -14.31 -2.33 3.71
N LEU A 97 -13.74 -3.19 4.56
CA LEU A 97 -14.07 -4.62 4.64
C LEU A 97 -15.36 -4.90 5.41
N MET A 98 -15.69 -4.08 6.42
CA MET A 98 -16.87 -4.25 7.27
C MET A 98 -18.15 -3.60 6.72
N ARG A 99 -18.20 -3.18 5.45
CA ARG A 99 -19.48 -2.75 4.86
C ARG A 99 -20.45 -3.92 4.93
N ALA A 100 -21.38 -3.85 5.88
CA ALA A 100 -22.50 -4.78 5.96
C ALA A 100 -23.23 -4.74 4.61
N GLU A 101 -23.10 -5.79 3.84
CA GLU A 101 -23.93 -5.98 2.67
C GLU A 101 -25.38 -6.06 3.17
N SER A 102 -26.25 -5.21 2.63
CA SER A 102 -27.68 -5.29 2.92
C SER A 102 -28.15 -6.74 2.71
N GLU A 103 -29.03 -7.29 3.54
CA GLU A 103 -29.56 -8.66 3.39
C GLU A 103 -30.04 -8.97 1.95
N ARG A 104 -30.48 -7.94 1.24
CA ARG A 104 -30.87 -7.92 -0.18
C ARG A 104 -29.72 -7.94 -1.21
N TYR A 105 -28.48 -8.17 -0.78
CA TYR A 105 -27.33 -8.15 -1.67
C TYR A 105 -27.32 -9.35 -2.62
N ASN A 106 -27.82 -10.50 -2.14
CA ASN A 106 -28.01 -11.73 -2.89
C ASN A 106 -29.45 -11.91 -3.39
N ASP A 107 -30.29 -10.86 -3.38
CA ASP A 107 -31.62 -10.97 -3.96
C ASP A 107 -31.51 -11.24 -5.47
N PRO A 108 -32.20 -12.26 -6.00
CA PRO A 108 -32.12 -12.63 -7.41
C PRO A 108 -32.47 -11.46 -8.34
N GLU A 109 -33.47 -10.64 -7.96
CA GLU A 109 -33.86 -9.43 -8.67
C GLU A 109 -32.73 -8.40 -8.81
N ARG A 110 -31.80 -8.34 -7.85
CA ARG A 110 -30.68 -7.38 -7.85
C ARG A 110 -29.47 -7.90 -8.60
N ILE A 111 -29.30 -9.22 -8.70
CA ILE A 111 -28.23 -9.88 -9.43
C ILE A 111 -28.46 -9.75 -10.94
N GLU A 112 -29.71 -9.87 -11.39
CA GLU A 112 -30.09 -9.72 -12.80
C GLU A 112 -29.83 -8.31 -13.34
N VAL A 113 -29.92 -7.28 -12.50
CA VAL A 113 -29.64 -5.88 -12.87
C VAL A 113 -28.13 -5.60 -13.02
N ARG A 114 -27.25 -6.51 -12.57
CA ARG A 114 -25.78 -6.36 -12.65
C ARG A 114 -25.16 -7.01 -13.90
N GLN A 115 -25.91 -7.78 -14.69
CA GLN A 115 -25.45 -8.34 -15.98
C GLN A 115 -25.69 -7.36 -17.12
#